data_AF-A0A076ESB4-F1
#
_entry.id   AF-A0A076ESB4-F1
#
_cell.length_a   1.000
_cell.length_b   1.000
_cell.length_c   1.000
_cell.angle_alpha   90.00
_cell.angle_beta   90.00
_cell.angle_gamma   90.00
#
_symmetry.space_group_name_H-M   'P 1'
#
loop_
_entity.id
_entity.type
_entity.pdbx_description
1 polymer ?
#
loop_
_entity_poly.entity_id
_entity_poly.type
_entity_poly.pdbx_seq_one_letter_code
_entity_poly.pdbx_strand_id
1 'polypeptide(L)'
;MAVDRLLFPRPETDRVYVERTIVDGECPSCGATSLARYPVANHLGPRMVVKCQDCFHHVSVTRPEPDDNWPAWRSPARDWPASRVG
;
A
#
# COMPACT_ATOMS: atom_id res chain seq x y z
N MET A 1 -5.34 -11.82 13.07
CA MET A 1 -6.39 -12.82 12.75
C MET A 1 -6.10 -13.35 11.36
N ALA A 2 -5.90 -14.65 11.18
CA ALA A 2 -5.63 -15.25 9.86
C ALA A 2 -6.95 -15.42 9.09
N VAL A 3 -6.98 -14.97 7.83
CA VAL A 3 -8.11 -15.17 6.91
C VAL A 3 -8.14 -16.64 6.48
N ASP A 4 -8.87 -17.47 7.22
CA ASP A 4 -9.00 -18.92 6.97
C ASP A 4 -9.87 -19.24 5.74
N ARG A 5 -10.57 -18.24 5.19
CA ARG A 5 -11.36 -18.34 3.96
C ARG A 5 -11.28 -17.06 3.14
N LEU A 6 -10.96 -17.18 1.85
CA LEU A 6 -11.14 -16.11 0.87
C LEU A 6 -12.63 -15.98 0.56
N LEU A 7 -13.30 -15.06 1.26
CA LEU A 7 -14.68 -14.68 1.00
C LEU A 7 -14.66 -13.38 0.20
N PHE A 8 -15.29 -13.38 -0.97
CA PHE A 8 -15.51 -12.19 -1.79
C PHE A 8 -16.97 -11.76 -1.62
N PRO A 9 -17.34 -11.09 -0.51
CA PRO A 9 -18.71 -10.66 -0.30
C PRO A 9 -19.12 -9.66 -1.38
N ARG A 10 -20.43 -9.53 -1.57
CA ARG A 10 -20.98 -8.49 -2.44
C ARG A 10 -20.52 -7.12 -1.92
N PRO A 11 -19.97 -6.24 -2.77
CA PRO A 11 -19.63 -4.88 -2.37
C PRO A 11 -20.87 -4.13 -1.83
N GLU A 12 -20.70 -3.42 -0.72
CA GLU A 12 -21.74 -2.58 -0.13
C GLU A 12 -21.69 -1.13 -0.64
N THR A 13 -20.60 -0.76 -1.32
CA THR A 13 -20.38 0.59 -1.86
C THR A 13 -20.32 0.57 -3.38
N ASP A 14 -20.74 1.68 -4.00
CA ASP A 14 -20.73 1.83 -5.46
C ASP A 14 -19.32 2.01 -6.05
N ARG A 15 -18.31 2.26 -5.21
CA ARG A 15 -16.95 2.59 -5.64
C ARG A 15 -15.91 1.86 -4.81
N VAL A 16 -14.86 1.42 -5.48
CA VAL A 16 -13.64 0.93 -4.85
C VAL A 16 -12.79 2.13 -4.45
N TYR A 17 -12.44 2.21 -3.17
CA TYR A 17 -11.51 3.20 -2.65
C TYR A 17 -10.58 2.55 -1.63
N VAL A 18 -9.54 3.29 -1.28
CA VAL A 18 -8.55 2.90 -0.28
C VAL A 18 -8.54 3.96 0.79
N GLU A 19 -8.58 3.54 2.04
CA GLU A 19 -8.39 4.44 3.17
C GLU A 19 -6.94 4.93 3.22
N ARG A 20 -6.78 6.23 3.50
CA ARG A 20 -5.47 6.88 3.59
C ARG A 20 -5.24 7.34 5.02
N THR A 21 -4.18 6.84 5.64
CA THR A 21 -3.79 7.26 6.98
C THR A 21 -2.96 8.53 6.87
N ILE A 22 -3.36 9.60 7.55
CA ILE A 22 -2.59 10.84 7.60
C ILE A 22 -1.25 10.58 8.29
N VAL A 23 -0.17 11.17 7.78
CA VAL A 23 1.18 11.06 8.34
C VAL A 23 1.69 12.46 8.62
N ASP A 24 2.23 12.67 9.82
CA ASP A 24 2.88 13.94 10.16
C ASP A 24 4.19 14.13 9.40
N GLY A 25 4.47 15.37 9.03
CA GLY A 25 5.70 15.77 8.35
C GLY A 25 5.45 16.72 7.18
N GLU A 26 6.53 17.14 6.52
CA GLU A 26 6.49 18.03 5.36
C GLU A 26 6.97 17.31 4.11
N CYS A 27 6.33 17.60 2.98
CA CYS A 27 6.76 17.10 1.69
C CYS A 27 8.11 17.74 1.31
N PRO A 28 9.16 16.96 1.03
CA PRO A 28 10.46 17.50 0.65
C PRO A 28 10.46 18.18 -0.73
N SER A 29 9.41 17.98 -1.54
CA SER A 29 9.30 18.56 -2.88
C SER A 29 8.52 19.87 -2.93
N CYS A 30 7.50 20.07 -2.09
CA CYS A 30 6.64 21.26 -2.14
C CYS A 30 6.40 21.95 -0.79
N GLY A 31 6.91 21.38 0.31
CA GLY A 31 6.73 21.90 1.68
C GLY A 31 5.35 21.67 2.30
N ALA A 32 4.39 21.07 1.57
CA ALA A 32 3.06 20.81 2.11
C ALA A 32 3.08 19.73 3.21
N THR A 33 2.23 19.89 4.23
CA THR A 33 2.06 18.92 5.34
C THR A 33 0.99 17.85 5.07
N SER A 34 0.38 17.88 3.89
CA SER A 34 -0.65 16.94 3.46
C SER A 34 -0.01 15.62 2.99
N LEU A 35 0.52 14.82 3.93
CA LEU A 35 1.09 13.51 3.65
C LEU A 35 0.11 12.40 4.07
N ALA A 36 0.03 11.35 3.26
CA ALA A 36 -0.77 10.18 3.61
C ALA A 36 -0.09 8.87 3.21
N ARG A 37 -0.26 7.85 4.08
CA ARG A 37 0.17 6.48 3.89
C ARG A 37 -0.99 5.60 3.40
N TYR A 38 -0.77 4.84 2.34
CA TYR A 38 -1.78 3.92 1.79
C TYR A 38 -1.18 2.83 0.90
N PRO A 39 -1.91 1.72 0.68
CA PRO A 39 -1.48 0.67 -0.24
C PRO A 39 -1.59 1.10 -1.70
N VAL A 40 -0.63 0.66 -2.52
CA VAL A 40 -0.67 0.77 -3.97
C VAL A 40 -0.26 -0.54 -4.63
N ALA A 41 -0.86 -0.83 -5.78
CA ALA A 41 -0.36 -1.84 -6.71
C ALA A 41 0.65 -1.17 -7.65
N ASN A 42 1.89 -1.64 -7.67
CA ASN A 42 2.89 -1.18 -8.64
C ASN A 42 3.46 -2.35 -9.46
N HIS A 43 4.29 -2.06 -10.45
CA HIS A 43 4.88 -3.06 -11.34
C HIS A 43 5.82 -4.06 -10.62
N LEU A 44 6.33 -3.71 -9.44
CA LEU A 44 7.12 -4.59 -8.56
C LEU A 44 6.25 -5.31 -7.51
N GLY A 45 4.93 -5.22 -7.64
CA GLY A 45 3.93 -5.80 -6.76
C GLY A 45 3.35 -4.83 -5.71
N PRO A 46 2.70 -5.38 -4.67
CA PRO A 46 2.10 -4.59 -3.60
C PRO A 46 3.14 -3.74 -2.85
N ARG A 47 2.86 -2.46 -2.64
CA ARG A 47 3.67 -1.55 -1.81
C ARG A 47 2.80 -0.72 -0.88
N MET A 48 3.40 -0.25 0.20
CA MET A 48 2.90 0.86 0.99
C MET A 48 3.67 2.10 0.58
N VAL A 49 2.97 3.22 0.37
CA VAL A 49 3.59 4.49 0.03
C VAL A 49 3.23 5.54 1.05
N VAL A 50 4.14 6.47 1.31
CA VAL A 50 3.80 7.79 1.86
C VAL A 50 3.91 8.78 0.72
N LYS A 51 2.81 9.47 0.42
CA LYS A 51 2.75 10.45 -0.66
C LYS A 51 2.19 11.78 -0.18
N CYS A 52 2.72 12.86 -0.74
CA CYS A 52 2.06 14.15 -0.65
C CYS A 52 0.76 14.10 -1.45
N GLN A 53 -0.33 14.58 -0.86
CA GLN A 53 -1.64 14.61 -1.49
C GLN A 53 -1.83 15.82 -2.42
N ASP A 54 -0.93 16.80 -2.33
CA ASP A 54 -1.00 18.03 -3.15
C ASP A 54 -0.17 17.91 -4.43
N CYS A 55 1.08 17.41 -4.32
CA CYS A 55 2.00 17.30 -5.47
C CYS A 55 2.30 15.86 -5.91
N PHE A 56 1.76 14.86 -5.21
CA PHE A 56 1.96 13.42 -5.49
C PHE A 56 3.39 12.89 -5.38
N HIS A 57 4.32 13.69 -4.84
CA HIS A 57 5.69 13.25 -4.57
C HIS A 57 5.69 12.03 -3.63
N HIS A 58 6.50 11.02 -3.98
CA HIS A 58 6.71 9.82 -3.17
C HIS A 58 7.74 10.11 -2.09
N VAL A 59 7.29 10.27 -0.84
CA VAL A 59 8.19 10.45 0.30
C VAL A 59 8.87 9.13 0.67
N SER A 60 8.12 8.03 0.65
CA SER A 60 8.69 6.69 0.88
C SER A 60 7.87 5.60 0.19
N VAL A 61 8.53 4.48 -0.09
CA VAL A 61 7.92 3.27 -0.65
C VAL A 61 8.49 2.06 0.08
N THR A 62 7.64 1.28 0.74
CA THR A 62 8.05 0.08 1.49
C THR A 62 7.27 -1.16 1.05
N ARG A 63 7.79 -2.33 1.40
CA ARG A 63 6.98 -3.56 1.33
C ARG A 63 5.88 -3.48 2.41
N PRO A 64 4.69 -4.04 2.16
CA PRO A 64 3.66 -4.13 3.18
C PRO A 64 4.03 -5.13 4.27
N GLU A 65 3.69 -4.79 5.50
CA GLU A 65 3.77 -5.64 6.67
C GLU A 65 2.47 -6.43 6.88
N PRO A 66 2.46 -7.49 7.72
CA PRO A 66 1.26 -8.31 7.93
C PRO A 66 0.01 -7.50 8.32
N ASP A 67 0.19 -6.47 9.14
CA ASP A 67 -0.91 -5.62 9.62
C ASP A 67 -1.48 -4.68 8.55
N ASP A 68 -0.77 -4.47 7.44
CA ASP A 68 -1.28 -3.67 6.32
C ASP A 68 -2.40 -4.41 5.55
N ASN A 69 -2.55 -5.73 5.75
CA ASN A 69 -3.50 -6.58 5.02
C ASN A 69 -3.46 -6.37 3.50
N TRP A 70 -2.26 -6.06 2.99
CA TRP A 70 -2.00 -5.75 1.58
C TRP A 70 -0.78 -6.55 1.10
N PRO A 71 -0.89 -7.36 0.04
CA PRO A 71 -2.12 -7.78 -0.61
C PRO A 71 -3.02 -8.56 0.36
N ALA A 72 -4.31 -8.73 0.00
CA ALA A 72 -5.30 -9.39 0.86
C ALA A 72 -4.94 -10.84 1.25
N TRP A 73 -3.93 -11.43 0.61
CA TRP A 73 -3.36 -12.72 0.97
C TRP A 73 -1.83 -12.67 0.87
N ARG A 74 -1.13 -13.32 1.80
CA ARG A 74 0.32 -13.45 1.73
C ARG A 74 0.70 -14.49 0.67
N SER A 75 1.26 -14.06 -0.46
CA SER A 75 1.77 -14.99 -1.47
C SER A 75 2.83 -15.93 -0.87
N PRO A 76 2.79 -17.25 -1.13
CA PRO A 76 3.84 -18.18 -0.69
C PRO A 76 5.24 -17.76 -1.16
N ALA A 77 5.32 -17.14 -2.33
CA ALA A 77 6.59 -16.69 -2.92
C ALA A 77 7.10 -15.35 -2.34
N ARG A 78 6.42 -14.74 -1.35
CA ARG A 78 6.81 -13.43 -0.79
C ARG A 78 8.24 -13.43 -0.24
N ASP A 79 8.64 -14.52 0.40
CA ASP A 79 9.96 -14.64 1.05
C ASP A 79 10.96 -15.42 0.20
N TRP A 80 10.57 -15.83 -1.01
CA TRP A 80 11.48 -16.51 -1.90
C TRP A 80 12.54 -15.50 -2.38
N PRO A 81 13.80 -15.93 -2.54
CA PRO A 81 14.79 -15.12 -3.23
C PRO A 81 14.23 -14.71 -4.58
N ALA A 82 14.33 -13.43 -4.94
CA ALA A 82 14.00 -13.00 -6.28
C ALA A 82 14.84 -13.85 -7.26
N SER A 83 14.20 -14.39 -8.29
CA SER A 83 14.93 -15.07 -9.35
C SER A 83 15.94 -14.06 -9.91
N ARG A 84 17.22 -14.44 -9.99
CA ARG A 84 18.31 -13.56 -10.48
C ARG A 84 18.19 -13.20 -11.98
N VAL A 85 17.05 -13.47 -12.57
CA VAL A 85 16.69 -13.22 -13.97
C VAL A 85 15.57 -12.17 -13.99
N GLY A 86 15.96 -10.89 -13.89
CA GLY A 86 15.09 -9.74 -14.16
C GLY A 86 14.62 -8.96 -12.94
#